data_AF-K9ZA33-F1
#
_entry.id   AF-K9ZA33-F1
#
_cell.length_a   1.000
_cell.length_b   1.000
_cell.length_c   1.000
_cell.angle_alpha   90.00
_cell.angle_beta   90.00
_cell.angle_gamma   90.00
#
_symmetry.space_group_name_H-M   'P 1'
#
loop_
_entity.id
_entity.type
_entity.pdbx_description
1 polymer ?
#
loop_
_entity_poly.entity_id
_entity_poly.type
_entity_poly.pdbx_seq_one_letter_code
_entity_poly.pdbx_strand_id
1 'polypeptide(L)'
;MNINNYQQLLQTGFHIAMGAANSVFEVLGNPQKWEENLNRPPQSVEQIIQELALKGEKTEDEINNFVKQFFPVANNSTTYPKYIPRPNEQCLSQPFNFINTSIYGFLLEGSLAKLQQLCDKNFNEPAGGEIQYRPATHYVLLTFATMDSVASREKPDSEKGYCLEEEVIFWVIAVAGKQVGKDFTGERLVCYMPYIIVNDSPILVAGREIYGICKEIGNFQIPHPEQEPELFTVDTLVWKDFSPQTRAEKRRLLEVLQVDKGEKNGASQTLSNLNELMPELRKLIFQNQGNLEIPGWSWSLPLSIIESLTYQSITSVCLKQFRDVEDSSRACYQAIIEVLMKMSKYHGGKILSSGDVGNKFEVKIYNADSHPIVEELGLQGIHSQTGIVSVPVKMAYWLNFDFTIENGTVIWKSQ
;
A
#
# COMPACT_ATOMS: atom_id res chain seq x y z
N MET A 1 14.52 8.76 -37.61
CA MET A 1 13.82 9.54 -36.57
C MET A 1 14.62 9.40 -35.29
N ASN A 2 15.04 10.50 -34.69
CA ASN A 2 15.99 10.52 -33.57
C ASN A 2 15.25 10.23 -32.26
N ILE A 3 15.59 9.17 -31.54
CA ILE A 3 14.90 8.69 -30.32
C ILE A 3 14.86 9.79 -29.24
N ASN A 4 15.89 10.64 -29.18
CA ASN A 4 15.99 11.75 -28.23
C ASN A 4 14.87 12.79 -28.38
N ASN A 5 14.37 13.04 -29.60
CA ASN A 5 13.29 14.01 -29.80
C ASN A 5 11.94 13.49 -29.29
N TYR A 6 11.73 12.18 -29.29
CA TYR A 6 10.47 11.59 -28.82
C TYR A 6 10.40 11.57 -27.29
N GLN A 7 11.52 11.24 -26.63
CA GLN A 7 11.61 11.31 -25.17
C GLN A 7 11.46 12.75 -24.65
N GLN A 8 12.12 13.72 -25.29
CA GLN A 8 11.97 15.14 -24.93
C GLN A 8 10.53 15.64 -25.13
N LEU A 9 9.85 15.20 -26.21
CA LEU A 9 8.46 15.57 -26.46
C LEU A 9 7.51 14.97 -25.40
N LEU A 10 7.70 13.70 -25.03
CA LEU A 10 6.93 13.04 -23.97
C LEU A 10 7.16 13.68 -22.61
N GLN A 11 8.41 13.97 -22.25
CA GLN A 11 8.77 14.63 -21.00
C GLN A 11 8.20 16.04 -20.91
N THR A 12 8.29 16.82 -22.00
CA THR A 12 7.69 18.16 -22.06
C THR A 12 6.17 18.08 -21.91
N GLY A 13 5.51 17.14 -22.60
CA GLY A 13 4.07 16.90 -22.47
C GLY A 13 3.65 16.52 -21.04
N PHE A 14 4.44 15.69 -20.37
CA PHE A 14 4.23 15.30 -18.97
C PHE A 14 4.34 16.50 -18.02
N HIS A 15 5.38 17.33 -18.16
CA HIS A 15 5.54 18.54 -17.33
C HIS A 15 4.39 19.53 -17.56
N ILE A 16 3.92 19.73 -18.79
CA ILE A 16 2.77 20.60 -19.07
C ILE A 16 1.52 20.10 -18.31
N ALA A 17 1.26 18.79 -18.35
CA ALA A 17 0.12 18.19 -17.65
C ALA A 17 0.23 18.34 -16.13
N MET A 18 1.42 18.14 -15.56
CA MET A 18 1.69 18.34 -14.13
C MET A 18 1.51 19.80 -13.70
N GLY A 19 2.04 20.75 -14.46
CA GLY A 19 1.87 22.17 -14.16
C GLY A 19 0.41 22.62 -14.26
N ALA A 20 -0.37 22.03 -15.18
CA ALA A 20 -1.79 22.30 -15.31
C ALA A 20 -2.56 21.78 -14.08
N ALA A 21 -2.28 20.54 -13.66
CA ALA A 21 -2.87 19.95 -12.46
C ALA A 21 -2.55 20.78 -11.21
N ASN A 22 -1.28 21.11 -10.99
CA ASN A 22 -0.85 21.93 -9.85
C ASN A 22 -1.55 23.31 -9.83
N SER A 23 -1.73 23.93 -10.99
CA SER A 23 -2.46 25.21 -11.10
C SER A 23 -3.94 25.11 -10.71
N VAL A 24 -4.61 24.01 -11.06
CA VAL A 24 -5.99 23.75 -10.63
C VAL A 24 -6.05 23.53 -9.12
N PHE A 25 -5.11 22.79 -8.55
CA PHE A 25 -5.07 22.54 -7.10
C PHE A 25 -4.76 23.80 -6.28
N GLU A 26 -3.86 24.66 -6.75
CA GLU A 26 -3.58 25.95 -6.11
C GLU A 26 -4.81 26.85 -6.03
N VAL A 27 -5.64 26.84 -7.06
CA VAL A 27 -6.92 27.58 -7.10
C VAL A 27 -7.90 27.00 -6.09
N LEU A 28 -8.00 25.66 -5.99
CA LEU A 28 -8.90 24.99 -5.05
C LEU A 28 -8.47 25.22 -3.59
N GLY A 29 -7.16 25.31 -3.33
CA GLY A 29 -6.60 25.56 -2.00
C GLY A 29 -6.54 27.05 -1.59
N ASN A 30 -6.70 27.97 -2.54
CA ASN A 30 -6.74 29.41 -2.26
C ASN A 30 -7.70 30.14 -3.24
N PRO A 31 -8.95 30.39 -2.83
CA PRO A 31 -9.96 31.04 -3.67
C PRO A 31 -9.56 32.41 -4.23
N GLN A 32 -8.64 33.14 -3.58
CA GLN A 32 -8.15 34.45 -4.06
C GLN A 32 -7.31 34.33 -5.35
N LYS A 33 -6.66 33.18 -5.58
CA LYS A 33 -5.91 32.92 -6.81
C LYS A 33 -6.81 32.88 -8.05
N TRP A 34 -8.10 32.56 -7.88
CA TRP A 34 -9.06 32.60 -8.99
C TRP A 34 -9.28 34.03 -9.49
N GLU A 35 -9.43 34.99 -8.57
CA GLU A 35 -9.58 36.41 -8.92
C GLU A 35 -8.31 36.99 -9.55
N GLU A 36 -7.13 36.58 -9.07
CA GLU A 36 -5.85 36.95 -9.70
C GLU A 36 -5.74 36.40 -11.13
N ASN A 37 -6.13 35.14 -11.37
CA ASN A 37 -6.09 34.53 -12.69
C ASN A 37 -7.09 35.15 -13.68
N LEU A 38 -8.28 35.55 -13.21
CA LEU A 38 -9.28 36.25 -14.03
C LEU A 38 -8.82 37.65 -14.45
N ASN A 39 -7.98 38.30 -13.63
CA ASN A 39 -7.45 39.64 -13.88
C ASN A 39 -6.11 39.64 -14.64
N ARG A 40 -5.57 38.47 -15.01
CA ARG A 40 -4.33 38.38 -15.78
C ARG A 40 -4.54 38.83 -17.23
N PRO A 41 -3.57 39.54 -17.84
CA PRO A 41 -3.62 39.89 -19.24
C PRO A 41 -3.58 38.61 -20.11
N PRO A 42 -4.23 38.61 -21.29
CA PRO A 42 -4.24 37.45 -22.18
C PRO A 42 -2.81 37.09 -22.63
N GLN A 43 -2.42 35.85 -22.38
CA GLN A 43 -1.11 35.27 -22.75
C GLN A 43 -1.24 34.48 -24.07
N SER A 44 -0.14 34.33 -24.80
CA SER A 44 -0.12 33.43 -25.97
C SER A 44 -0.16 31.95 -25.53
N VAL A 45 -0.64 31.07 -26.42
CA VAL A 45 -0.69 29.64 -26.14
C VAL A 45 0.71 29.07 -25.86
N GLU A 46 1.74 29.57 -26.56
CA GLU A 46 3.13 29.17 -26.30
C GLU A 46 3.62 29.59 -24.91
N GLN A 47 3.22 30.78 -24.44
CA GLN A 47 3.58 31.27 -23.10
C GLN A 47 2.91 30.42 -22.00
N ILE A 48 1.65 30.06 -22.18
CA ILE A 48 0.91 29.17 -21.26
C ILE A 48 1.58 27.79 -21.23
N ILE A 49 1.92 27.23 -22.39
CA ILE A 49 2.61 25.93 -22.48
C ILE A 49 3.95 25.96 -21.75
N GLN A 50 4.74 27.02 -21.92
CA GLN A 50 6.03 27.17 -21.22
C GLN A 50 5.87 27.36 -19.71
N GLU A 51 4.89 28.17 -19.27
CA GLU A 51 4.61 28.39 -17.85
C GLU A 51 4.19 27.08 -17.17
N LEU A 52 3.31 26.30 -17.81
CA LEU A 52 2.88 25.00 -17.31
C LEU A 52 4.01 23.96 -17.31
N ALA A 53 4.84 23.90 -18.36
CA ALA A 53 6.00 23.01 -18.40
C ALA A 53 6.98 23.32 -17.26
N LEU A 54 7.34 24.60 -17.09
CA LEU A 54 8.29 25.03 -16.06
C LEU A 54 7.74 24.85 -14.64
N LYS A 55 6.43 25.01 -14.47
CA LYS A 55 5.74 24.69 -13.22
C LYS A 55 5.71 23.19 -12.93
N GLY A 56 5.47 22.36 -13.94
CA GLY A 56 5.51 20.90 -13.81
C GLY A 56 6.90 20.37 -13.49
N GLU A 57 7.95 20.95 -14.09
CA GLU A 57 9.35 20.65 -13.78
C GLU A 57 9.68 20.99 -12.31
N LYS A 58 9.32 22.19 -11.85
CA LYS A 58 9.48 22.56 -10.43
C LYS A 58 8.70 21.65 -9.48
N THR A 59 7.48 21.28 -9.86
CA THR A 59 6.66 20.37 -9.06
C THR A 59 7.35 19.01 -8.97
N GLU A 60 7.88 18.48 -10.07
CA GLU A 60 8.68 17.25 -10.08
C GLU A 60 9.94 17.35 -9.20
N ASP A 61 10.66 18.47 -9.27
CA ASP A 61 11.84 18.71 -8.44
C ASP A 61 11.48 18.83 -6.95
N GLU A 62 10.38 19.50 -6.61
CA GLU A 62 9.86 19.59 -5.24
C GLU A 62 9.47 18.21 -4.70
N ILE A 63 8.81 17.39 -5.53
CA ILE A 63 8.50 15.99 -5.20
C ILE A 63 9.77 15.18 -5.03
N ASN A 64 10.72 15.29 -5.95
CA ASN A 64 11.98 14.56 -5.88
C ASN A 64 12.80 14.98 -4.65
N ASN A 65 12.76 16.26 -4.28
CA ASN A 65 13.40 16.78 -3.08
C ASN A 65 12.66 16.35 -1.81
N PHE A 66 11.33 16.34 -1.82
CA PHE A 66 10.51 15.75 -0.75
C PHE A 66 10.87 14.27 -0.56
N VAL A 67 10.90 13.50 -1.64
CA VAL A 67 11.31 12.09 -1.62
C VAL A 67 12.72 11.94 -1.06
N LYS A 68 13.69 12.74 -1.50
CA LYS A 68 15.08 12.68 -0.97
C LYS A 68 15.19 13.11 0.50
N GLN A 69 14.38 14.09 0.93
CA GLN A 69 14.42 14.62 2.29
C GLN A 69 13.80 13.65 3.30
N PHE A 70 12.71 12.99 2.91
CA PHE A 70 11.98 12.06 3.78
C PHE A 70 12.41 10.60 3.58
N PHE A 71 13.02 10.27 2.44
CA PHE A 71 13.61 8.98 2.11
C PHE A 71 15.04 9.18 1.59
N PRO A 72 16.00 9.52 2.48
CA PRO A 72 17.39 9.62 2.08
C PRO A 72 17.83 8.30 1.46
N VAL A 73 18.48 8.36 0.29
CA VAL A 73 19.14 7.21 -0.33
C VAL A 73 19.94 6.50 0.75
N ALA A 74 19.67 5.22 0.97
CA ALA A 74 20.35 4.42 1.98
C ALA A 74 21.86 4.62 1.84
N ASN A 75 22.45 5.40 2.74
CA ASN A 75 23.90 5.53 2.81
C ASN A 75 24.43 4.12 3.08
N ASN A 76 25.41 3.66 2.28
CA ASN A 76 26.14 2.43 2.52
C ASN A 76 26.70 2.49 3.95
N SER A 77 25.95 1.91 4.87
CA SER A 77 26.30 1.83 6.27
C SER A 77 27.44 0.82 6.35
N THR A 78 28.67 1.33 6.37
CA THR A 78 29.89 0.54 6.63
C THR A 78 29.96 0.05 8.08
N THR A 79 28.92 0.29 8.88
CA THR A 79 28.88 -0.08 10.30
C THR A 79 28.43 -1.52 10.52
N TYR A 80 27.83 -2.17 9.53
CA TYR A 80 27.45 -3.59 9.64
C TYR A 80 28.50 -4.52 9.01
N PRO A 81 28.72 -5.72 9.58
CA PRO A 81 29.51 -6.75 8.93
C PRO A 81 28.97 -7.10 7.55
N LYS A 82 29.87 -7.52 6.65
CA LYS A 82 29.49 -7.97 5.31
C LYS A 82 28.58 -9.20 5.41
N TYR A 83 27.46 -9.17 4.68
CA TYR A 83 26.58 -10.34 4.54
C TYR A 83 27.31 -11.49 3.84
N ILE A 84 27.17 -12.72 4.37
CA ILE A 84 27.81 -13.92 3.81
C ILE A 84 26.73 -14.76 3.11
N PRO A 85 26.65 -14.71 1.77
CA PRO A 85 25.62 -15.42 1.03
C PRO A 85 25.87 -16.93 1.03
N ARG A 86 24.79 -17.71 1.06
CA ARG A 86 24.83 -19.17 0.89
C ARG A 86 24.37 -19.59 -0.51
N PRO A 87 24.88 -20.70 -1.08
CA PRO A 87 24.48 -21.12 -2.43
C PRO A 87 22.98 -21.39 -2.60
N ASN A 88 22.32 -21.89 -1.55
CA ASN A 88 20.89 -22.20 -1.53
C ASN A 88 20.05 -21.15 -0.78
N GLU A 89 20.59 -19.93 -0.59
CA GLU A 89 19.88 -18.85 0.09
C GLU A 89 18.62 -18.46 -0.68
N GLN A 90 17.52 -18.31 0.06
CA GLN A 90 16.23 -17.86 -0.47
C GLN A 90 16.01 -16.36 -0.27
N CYS A 91 16.74 -15.73 0.66
CA CYS A 91 16.80 -14.29 0.82
C CYS A 91 17.66 -13.69 -0.30
N LEU A 92 17.03 -13.31 -1.41
CA LEU A 92 17.70 -12.63 -2.53
C LEU A 92 18.00 -11.16 -2.21
N SER A 93 18.93 -10.55 -2.92
CA SER A 93 19.33 -9.16 -2.72
C SER A 93 18.27 -8.18 -3.26
N GLN A 94 17.87 -7.20 -2.45
CA GLN A 94 17.07 -6.04 -2.87
C GLN A 94 17.89 -5.04 -3.72
N PRO A 95 17.27 -4.10 -4.48
CA PRO A 95 15.84 -3.93 -4.72
C PRO A 95 15.22 -4.96 -5.67
N PHE A 96 13.89 -5.03 -5.67
CA PHE A 96 13.11 -6.02 -6.46
C PHE A 96 12.23 -5.34 -7.51
N ASN A 97 12.10 -6.00 -8.66
CA ASN A 97 11.14 -5.66 -9.72
C ASN A 97 9.97 -6.64 -9.71
N PHE A 98 8.78 -6.11 -9.93
CA PHE A 98 7.53 -6.85 -10.04
C PHE A 98 6.89 -6.48 -11.38
N ILE A 99 6.72 -7.46 -12.26
CA ILE A 99 6.21 -7.29 -13.62
C ILE A 99 4.87 -7.99 -13.78
N ASN A 100 3.97 -7.34 -14.50
CA ASN A 100 2.61 -7.77 -14.78
C ASN A 100 1.83 -8.15 -13.51
N THR A 101 1.86 -7.25 -12.52
CA THR A 101 1.11 -7.43 -11.27
C THR A 101 -0.36 -7.18 -11.52
N SER A 102 -1.20 -8.18 -11.28
CA SER A 102 -2.66 -8.06 -11.29
C SER A 102 -3.18 -8.08 -9.87
N ILE A 103 -3.86 -7.02 -9.44
CA ILE A 103 -4.40 -6.87 -8.09
C ILE A 103 -5.92 -6.70 -8.12
N TYR A 104 -6.62 -7.53 -7.36
CA TYR A 104 -8.00 -7.31 -6.97
C TYR A 104 -8.04 -6.72 -5.56
N GLY A 105 -8.66 -5.54 -5.41
CA GLY A 105 -8.83 -4.87 -4.13
C GLY A 105 -10.27 -4.92 -3.65
N PHE A 106 -10.47 -5.17 -2.35
CA PHE A 106 -11.75 -5.23 -1.66
C PHE A 106 -11.68 -4.37 -0.40
N LEU A 107 -12.50 -3.33 -0.35
CA LEU A 107 -12.49 -2.39 0.78
C LEU A 107 -13.47 -2.85 1.86
N LEU A 108 -12.94 -3.05 3.07
CA LEU A 108 -13.65 -3.59 4.23
C LEU A 108 -13.74 -2.54 5.34
N GLU A 109 -14.80 -2.61 6.13
CA GLU A 109 -15.02 -1.72 7.26
C GLU A 109 -14.45 -2.35 8.54
N GLY A 110 -13.45 -1.68 9.14
CA GLY A 110 -12.81 -2.06 10.40
C GLY A 110 -13.15 -1.11 11.55
N SER A 111 -12.39 -1.20 12.64
CA SER A 111 -12.54 -0.32 13.80
C SER A 111 -11.30 0.54 13.99
N LEU A 112 -11.45 1.87 13.95
CA LEU A 112 -10.34 2.81 14.14
C LEU A 112 -9.59 2.55 15.47
N ALA A 113 -10.32 2.20 16.53
CA ALA A 113 -9.74 1.89 17.83
C ALA A 113 -8.89 0.61 17.81
N LYS A 114 -9.36 -0.45 17.13
CA LYS A 114 -8.60 -1.70 16.97
C LYS A 114 -7.37 -1.50 16.08
N LEU A 115 -7.51 -0.75 14.99
CA LEU A 115 -6.39 -0.38 14.13
C LEU A 115 -5.36 0.47 14.88
N GLN A 116 -5.78 1.36 15.79
CA GLN A 116 -4.85 2.12 16.63
C GLN A 116 -4.10 1.19 17.60
N GLN A 117 -4.80 0.28 18.28
CA GLN A 117 -4.15 -0.73 19.14
C GLN A 117 -3.11 -1.56 18.38
N LEU A 118 -3.41 -1.87 17.12
CA LEU A 118 -2.51 -2.61 16.25
C LEU A 118 -1.25 -1.79 15.91
N CYS A 119 -1.39 -0.50 15.58
CA CYS A 119 -0.25 0.41 15.41
C CYS A 119 0.53 0.61 16.71
N ASP A 120 -0.14 0.66 17.86
CA ASP A 120 0.48 0.83 19.16
C ASP A 120 1.40 -0.37 19.48
N LYS A 121 0.84 -1.58 19.42
CA LYS A 121 1.54 -2.85 19.67
C LYS A 121 2.76 -3.05 18.76
N ASN A 122 2.64 -2.71 17.48
CA ASN A 122 3.68 -3.03 16.49
C ASN A 122 4.68 -1.91 16.25
N PHE A 123 4.35 -0.65 16.58
CA PHE A 123 5.22 0.48 16.25
C PHE A 123 5.39 1.46 17.41
N ASN A 124 4.30 1.98 17.98
CA ASN A 124 4.40 3.10 18.91
C ASN A 124 5.01 2.67 20.26
N GLU A 125 4.63 1.49 20.76
CA GLU A 125 5.18 0.90 21.98
C GLU A 125 6.67 0.53 21.80
N PRO A 126 7.08 -0.22 20.76
CA PRO A 126 8.49 -0.44 20.47
C PRO A 126 9.30 0.85 20.38
N ALA A 127 8.81 1.86 19.65
CA ALA A 127 9.50 3.12 19.45
C ALA A 127 9.55 4.03 20.69
N GLY A 128 8.92 3.67 21.80
CA GLY A 128 8.84 4.52 23.00
C GLY A 128 8.23 5.90 22.74
N GLY A 129 7.43 6.05 21.68
CA GLY A 129 6.84 7.33 21.25
C GLY A 129 7.76 8.28 20.48
N GLU A 130 9.00 7.90 20.13
CA GLU A 130 9.90 8.71 19.29
C GLU A 130 9.31 9.00 17.90
N ILE A 131 8.55 8.02 17.39
CA ILE A 131 7.69 8.12 16.23
C ILE A 131 6.32 7.52 16.59
N GLN A 132 5.27 8.08 16.01
CA GLN A 132 3.90 7.62 16.21
C GLN A 132 3.21 7.36 14.87
N TYR A 133 2.44 6.28 14.84
CA TYR A 133 1.61 5.84 13.74
C TYR A 133 0.15 5.84 14.20
N ARG A 134 -0.71 6.53 13.45
CA ARG A 134 -2.15 6.62 13.72
C ARG A 134 -2.94 6.24 12.48
N PRO A 135 -3.91 5.32 12.52
CA PRO A 135 -4.69 4.97 11.35
C PRO A 135 -5.37 6.20 10.76
N ALA A 136 -5.26 6.37 9.44
CA ALA A 136 -5.89 7.48 8.72
C ALA A 136 -7.40 7.26 8.56
N THR A 137 -7.83 6.00 8.54
CA THR A 137 -9.22 5.62 8.27
C THR A 137 -9.57 4.36 9.07
N HIS A 138 -10.86 4.09 9.23
CA HIS A 138 -11.34 2.82 9.76
C HIS A 138 -11.47 1.73 8.69
N TYR A 139 -11.23 2.04 7.42
CA TYR A 139 -11.26 1.07 6.34
C TYR A 139 -9.94 0.28 6.25
N VAL A 140 -10.09 -1.00 5.93
CA VAL A 140 -9.00 -1.92 5.65
C VAL A 140 -9.14 -2.36 4.20
N LEU A 141 -8.06 -2.30 3.43
CA LEU A 141 -8.05 -2.82 2.07
C LEU A 141 -7.56 -4.27 2.11
N LEU A 142 -8.35 -5.20 1.60
CA LEU A 142 -7.92 -6.57 1.32
C LEU A 142 -7.54 -6.66 -0.16
N THR A 143 -6.36 -7.20 -0.48
CA THR A 143 -5.98 -7.46 -1.87
C THR A 143 -5.67 -8.91 -2.10
N PHE A 144 -6.05 -9.43 -3.28
CA PHE A 144 -5.48 -10.63 -3.88
C PHE A 144 -4.67 -10.23 -5.10
N ALA A 145 -3.44 -10.73 -5.23
CA ALA A 145 -2.58 -10.36 -6.33
C ALA A 145 -1.85 -11.57 -6.94
N THR A 146 -1.55 -11.45 -8.22
CA THR A 146 -0.65 -12.34 -8.96
C THR A 146 0.42 -11.51 -9.66
N MET A 147 1.66 -12.00 -9.66
CA MET A 147 2.79 -11.39 -10.36
C MET A 147 3.50 -12.44 -11.20
N ASP A 148 3.67 -12.15 -12.49
CA ASP A 148 4.31 -13.04 -13.44
C ASP A 148 5.84 -13.07 -13.29
N SER A 149 6.42 -12.04 -12.67
CA SER A 149 7.86 -11.99 -12.45
C SER A 149 8.21 -11.10 -11.28
N VAL A 150 8.82 -11.72 -10.28
CA VAL A 150 9.47 -11.08 -9.14
C VAL A 150 10.95 -11.41 -9.19
N ALA A 151 11.79 -10.38 -9.34
CA ALA A 151 13.23 -10.57 -9.55
C ALA A 151 14.07 -9.54 -8.79
N SER A 152 15.24 -9.97 -8.32
CA SER A 152 16.27 -9.06 -7.82
C SER A 152 16.83 -8.20 -8.95
N ARG A 153 17.16 -6.95 -8.64
CA ARG A 153 17.86 -6.03 -9.54
C ARG A 153 19.37 -6.06 -9.35
N GLU A 154 19.87 -6.68 -8.28
CA GLU A 154 21.27 -6.61 -7.88
C GLU A 154 22.04 -7.88 -8.19
N LYS A 155 23.28 -7.71 -8.66
CA LYS A 155 24.19 -8.84 -8.85
C LYS A 155 24.65 -9.43 -7.51
N PRO A 156 24.81 -10.75 -7.40
CA PRO A 156 24.63 -11.74 -8.47
C PRO A 156 23.17 -12.22 -8.65
N ASP A 157 22.26 -11.85 -7.75
CA ASP A 157 20.91 -12.43 -7.70
C ASP A 157 20.03 -12.05 -8.89
N SER A 158 20.29 -10.92 -9.55
CA SER A 158 19.67 -10.55 -10.82
C SER A 158 19.91 -11.57 -11.93
N GLU A 159 20.93 -12.43 -11.81
CA GLU A 159 21.27 -13.49 -12.77
C GLU A 159 20.57 -14.82 -12.45
N LYS A 160 19.86 -14.93 -11.33
CA LYS A 160 19.13 -16.15 -10.93
C LYS A 160 17.79 -16.32 -11.66
N GLY A 161 17.26 -15.26 -12.27
CA GLY A 161 15.96 -15.24 -12.93
C GLY A 161 14.86 -14.63 -12.06
N TYR A 162 13.65 -15.17 -12.13
CA TYR A 162 12.45 -14.63 -11.47
C TYR A 162 11.61 -15.74 -10.83
N CYS A 163 10.79 -15.34 -9.86
CA CYS A 163 9.75 -16.16 -9.25
C CYS A 163 8.37 -15.64 -9.64
N LEU A 164 7.36 -16.52 -9.62
CA LEU A 164 5.97 -16.12 -9.60
C LEU A 164 5.57 -15.80 -8.17
N GLU A 165 4.67 -14.84 -7.98
CA GLU A 165 4.09 -14.55 -6.67
C GLU A 165 2.58 -14.53 -6.78
N GLU A 166 1.92 -15.23 -5.87
CA GLU A 166 0.53 -15.02 -5.53
C GLU A 166 0.49 -14.56 -4.09
N GLU A 167 -0.30 -13.55 -3.80
CA GLU A 167 -0.39 -13.01 -2.45
C GLU A 167 -1.80 -12.56 -2.08
N VAL A 168 -2.04 -12.52 -0.77
CA VAL A 168 -3.18 -11.84 -0.18
C VAL A 168 -2.69 -10.97 0.98
N ILE A 169 -3.18 -9.74 1.03
CA ILE A 169 -2.71 -8.74 2.00
C ILE A 169 -3.89 -7.99 2.59
N PHE A 170 -3.87 -7.76 3.91
CA PHE A 170 -4.67 -6.72 4.54
C PHE A 170 -3.80 -5.47 4.73
N TRP A 171 -4.25 -4.35 4.20
CA TRP A 171 -3.57 -3.05 4.25
C TRP A 171 -4.30 -2.09 5.19
N VAL A 172 -3.55 -1.52 6.13
CA VAL A 172 -3.98 -0.47 7.04
C VAL A 172 -3.26 0.82 6.67
N ILE A 173 -4.01 1.85 6.29
CA ILE A 173 -3.43 3.16 5.98
C ILE A 173 -3.28 3.94 7.29
N ALA A 174 -2.07 4.40 7.57
CA ALA A 174 -1.73 5.19 8.74
C ALA A 174 -1.00 6.47 8.37
N VAL A 175 -1.03 7.44 9.29
CA VAL A 175 -0.19 8.63 9.28
C VAL A 175 0.97 8.39 10.24
N ALA A 176 2.19 8.48 9.73
CA ALA A 176 3.41 8.53 10.52
C ALA A 176 3.70 9.98 10.91
N GLY A 177 4.12 10.21 12.15
CA GLY A 177 4.41 11.54 12.64
C GLY A 177 4.97 11.54 14.05
N LYS A 178 4.96 12.72 14.69
CA LYS A 178 5.53 12.91 16.03
C LYS A 178 4.61 13.71 16.92
N GLN A 179 4.70 13.44 18.22
CA GLN A 179 4.05 14.24 19.23
C GLN A 179 4.86 15.52 19.47
N VAL A 180 4.25 16.69 19.26
CA VAL A 180 4.86 18.01 19.49
C VAL A 180 4.03 18.74 20.55
N GLY A 181 4.49 18.69 21.79
CA GLY A 181 3.71 19.19 22.92
C GLY A 181 2.42 18.37 23.11
N LYS A 182 1.26 19.02 23.08
CA LYS A 182 -0.05 18.35 23.22
C LYS A 182 -0.61 17.84 21.90
N ASP A 183 -0.06 18.29 20.79
CA ASP A 183 -0.59 18.01 19.46
C ASP A 183 0.26 16.96 18.73
N PHE A 184 -0.40 16.19 17.86
CA PHE A 184 0.27 15.28 16.96
C PHE A 184 0.49 15.96 15.62
N THR A 185 1.73 15.93 15.14
CA THR A 185 2.11 16.43 13.83
C THR A 185 2.33 15.24 12.91
N GLY A 186 1.34 14.97 12.06
CA GLY A 186 1.46 14.00 10.97
C GLY A 186 2.42 14.48 9.89
N GLU A 187 3.34 13.62 9.48
CA GLU A 187 4.41 13.94 8.52
C GLU A 187 4.16 13.28 7.15
N ARG A 188 3.63 12.04 7.12
CA ARG A 188 3.46 11.27 5.88
C ARG A 188 2.43 10.14 6.02
N LEU A 189 1.86 9.70 4.91
CA LEU A 189 1.05 8.48 4.83
C LEU A 189 1.95 7.26 4.66
N VAL A 190 1.58 6.19 5.34
CA VAL A 190 2.22 4.88 5.24
C VAL A 190 1.17 3.76 5.20
N CYS A 191 1.53 2.65 4.58
CA CYS A 191 0.73 1.44 4.53
C CYS A 191 1.35 0.39 5.46
N TYR A 192 0.57 -0.12 6.39
CA TYR A 192 0.95 -1.24 7.21
C TYR A 192 0.25 -2.52 6.72
N MET A 193 1.01 -3.61 6.61
CA MET A 193 0.53 -4.93 6.18
C MET A 193 0.57 -5.92 7.36
N PRO A 194 -0.42 -5.92 8.27
CA PRO A 194 -0.43 -6.83 9.43
C PRO A 194 -0.52 -8.30 9.06
N TYR A 195 -1.22 -8.61 7.96
CA TYR A 195 -1.43 -9.98 7.48
C TYR A 195 -1.08 -10.04 6.01
N ILE A 196 -0.15 -10.93 5.67
CA ILE A 196 0.29 -11.17 4.31
C ILE A 196 0.68 -12.62 4.14
N ILE A 197 0.06 -13.28 3.17
CA ILE A 197 0.31 -14.67 2.83
C ILE A 197 0.78 -14.71 1.38
N VAL A 198 1.80 -15.53 1.09
CA VAL A 198 2.40 -15.71 -0.22
C VAL A 198 2.56 -17.18 -0.58
N ASN A 199 2.81 -17.51 -1.84
CA ASN A 199 2.83 -18.90 -2.32
C ASN A 199 4.21 -19.57 -2.32
N ASP A 200 5.30 -18.81 -2.30
CA ASP A 200 6.66 -19.36 -2.44
C ASP A 200 7.65 -18.83 -1.38
N SER A 201 8.68 -19.63 -1.11
CA SER A 201 9.61 -19.42 -0.02
C SER A 201 10.67 -18.34 -0.25
N PRO A 202 11.22 -18.09 -1.47
CA PRO A 202 12.09 -16.93 -1.70
C PRO A 202 11.38 -15.61 -1.41
N ILE A 203 10.12 -15.53 -1.82
CA ILE A 203 9.24 -14.38 -1.58
C ILE A 203 9.01 -14.16 -0.07
N LEU A 204 8.66 -15.24 0.64
CA LEU A 204 8.48 -15.24 2.09
C LEU A 204 9.74 -14.76 2.81
N VAL A 205 10.87 -15.41 2.54
CA VAL A 205 12.12 -15.23 3.26
C VAL A 205 12.67 -13.84 3.02
N ALA A 206 12.75 -13.38 1.77
CA ALA A 206 13.23 -12.03 1.46
C ALA A 206 12.36 -10.94 2.12
N GLY A 207 11.03 -11.08 2.07
CA GLY A 207 10.11 -10.14 2.73
C GLY A 207 10.34 -10.02 4.25
N ARG A 208 10.49 -11.16 4.93
CA ARG A 208 10.71 -11.23 6.37
C ARG A 208 12.10 -10.76 6.78
N GLU A 209 13.13 -11.23 6.09
CA GLU A 209 14.53 -11.05 6.50
C GLU A 209 15.09 -9.68 6.12
N ILE A 210 14.65 -9.10 5.01
CA ILE A 210 15.14 -7.81 4.53
C ILE A 210 14.32 -6.68 5.16
N TYR A 211 13.00 -6.74 4.98
CA TYR A 211 12.10 -5.62 5.27
C TYR A 211 11.34 -5.77 6.59
N GLY A 212 11.25 -6.98 7.16
CA GLY A 212 10.42 -7.23 8.34
C GLY A 212 8.93 -7.38 8.03
N ILE A 213 8.58 -7.69 6.77
CA ILE A 213 7.19 -7.98 6.39
C ILE A 213 6.84 -9.35 6.94
N CYS A 214 5.80 -9.46 7.77
CA CYS A 214 5.44 -10.71 8.44
C CYS A 214 4.68 -11.68 7.51
N LYS A 215 5.34 -12.11 6.42
CA LYS A 215 4.79 -13.05 5.44
C LYS A 215 4.60 -14.46 6.03
N GLU A 216 3.59 -15.15 5.52
CA GLU A 216 3.29 -16.58 5.74
C GLU A 216 3.16 -17.32 4.41
N ILE A 217 3.21 -18.66 4.43
CA ILE A 217 3.03 -19.49 3.21
C ILE A 217 1.61 -20.01 3.12
N GLY A 218 0.99 -19.83 1.96
CA GLY A 218 -0.34 -20.34 1.64
C GLY A 218 -0.48 -20.89 0.23
N ASN A 219 -1.67 -21.41 -0.04
CA ASN A 219 -2.10 -21.91 -1.34
C ASN A 219 -3.33 -21.12 -1.78
N PHE A 220 -3.37 -20.74 -3.05
CA PHE A 220 -4.31 -19.75 -3.56
C PHE A 220 -5.24 -20.31 -4.62
N GLN A 221 -6.40 -19.69 -4.71
CA GLN A 221 -7.20 -19.67 -5.92
C GLN A 221 -7.48 -18.19 -6.23
N ILE A 222 -6.88 -17.69 -7.30
CA ILE A 222 -7.10 -16.32 -7.80
C ILE A 222 -7.54 -16.45 -9.26
N PRO A 223 -8.71 -15.91 -9.66
CA PRO A 223 -9.14 -15.91 -11.04
C PRO A 223 -8.14 -15.18 -11.93
N HIS A 224 -7.84 -15.78 -13.08
CA HIS A 224 -7.06 -15.10 -14.10
C HIS A 224 -7.77 -13.79 -14.51
N PRO A 225 -7.07 -12.70 -14.88
CA PRO A 225 -7.70 -11.43 -15.27
C PRO A 225 -8.74 -11.51 -16.40
N GLU A 226 -8.66 -12.56 -17.22
CA GLU A 226 -9.62 -12.84 -18.31
C GLU A 226 -10.86 -13.64 -17.85
N GLN A 227 -10.87 -14.12 -16.61
CA GLN A 227 -11.98 -14.84 -16.00
C GLN A 227 -12.85 -13.90 -15.17
N GLU A 228 -14.13 -14.25 -15.02
CA GLU A 228 -14.99 -13.54 -14.08
C GLU A 228 -14.48 -13.77 -12.64
N PRO A 229 -14.34 -12.70 -11.83
CA PRO A 229 -13.75 -12.80 -10.50
C PRO A 229 -14.76 -13.35 -9.48
N GLU A 230 -15.25 -14.58 -9.66
CA GLU A 230 -16.36 -15.13 -8.85
C GLU A 230 -15.93 -15.67 -7.48
N LEU A 231 -14.68 -16.16 -7.37
CA LEU A 231 -14.17 -16.81 -6.16
C LEU A 231 -12.66 -16.57 -5.99
N PHE A 232 -12.28 -16.11 -4.81
CA PHE A 232 -10.90 -16.01 -4.35
C PHE A 232 -10.74 -16.82 -3.08
N THR A 233 -9.63 -17.54 -2.92
CA THR A 233 -9.37 -18.30 -1.68
C THR A 233 -7.91 -18.28 -1.30
N VAL A 234 -7.65 -18.34 0.01
CA VAL A 234 -6.33 -18.73 0.53
C VAL A 234 -6.46 -19.77 1.64
N ASP A 235 -5.65 -20.80 1.53
CA ASP A 235 -5.45 -21.85 2.53
C ASP A 235 -4.04 -21.69 3.11
N THR A 236 -3.88 -21.68 4.43
CA THR A 236 -2.57 -21.57 5.12
C THR A 236 -2.49 -22.56 6.29
N LEU A 237 -1.32 -22.64 6.93
CA LEU A 237 -1.14 -23.41 8.15
C LEU A 237 -1.78 -22.68 9.34
N VAL A 238 -2.77 -23.29 9.98
CA VAL A 238 -3.59 -22.67 11.02
C VAL A 238 -3.58 -23.49 12.30
N TRP A 239 -3.48 -22.82 13.45
CA TRP A 239 -3.87 -23.37 14.74
C TRP A 239 -5.23 -22.78 15.11
N LYS A 240 -6.30 -23.60 14.96
CA LYS A 240 -7.67 -23.12 15.17
C LYS A 240 -7.88 -22.62 16.59
N ASP A 241 -7.52 -23.45 17.56
CA ASP A 241 -7.66 -23.17 18.99
C ASP A 241 -6.28 -23.35 19.65
N PHE A 242 -5.82 -22.41 20.46
CA PHE A 242 -4.54 -22.54 21.16
C PHE A 242 -4.65 -23.50 22.34
N SER A 243 -3.94 -24.62 22.22
CA SER A 243 -3.78 -25.62 23.27
C SER A 243 -2.50 -26.42 23.00
N PRO A 244 -1.80 -26.93 24.01
CA PRO A 244 -0.64 -27.81 23.81
C PRO A 244 -0.96 -29.09 23.02
N GLN A 245 -2.24 -29.45 22.86
CA GLN A 245 -2.69 -30.59 22.07
C GLN A 245 -3.13 -30.23 20.65
N THR A 246 -3.26 -28.95 20.31
CA THR A 246 -3.69 -28.54 18.97
C THR A 246 -2.58 -28.76 17.95
N ARG A 247 -2.88 -29.52 16.91
CA ARG A 247 -2.02 -29.67 15.74
C ARG A 247 -2.29 -28.55 14.74
N ALA A 248 -1.23 -27.99 14.18
CA ALA A 248 -1.31 -27.09 13.05
C ALA A 248 -1.81 -27.84 11.80
N GLU A 249 -2.80 -27.29 11.09
CA GLU A 249 -3.38 -27.92 9.91
C GLU A 249 -3.48 -26.92 8.77
N LYS A 250 -3.30 -27.39 7.53
CA LYS A 250 -3.60 -26.58 6.35
C LYS A 250 -5.12 -26.44 6.25
N ARG A 251 -5.63 -25.21 6.33
CA ARG A 251 -7.06 -24.91 6.30
C ARG A 251 -7.32 -23.62 5.55
N ARG A 252 -8.54 -23.48 5.04
CA ARG A 252 -9.09 -22.23 4.52
C ARG A 252 -9.01 -21.16 5.59
N LEU A 253 -8.34 -20.05 5.29
CA LEU A 253 -8.28 -18.88 6.16
C LEU A 253 -9.33 -17.84 5.76
N LEU A 254 -9.42 -17.55 4.47
CA LEU A 254 -10.39 -16.60 3.95
C LEU A 254 -10.77 -16.89 2.49
N GLU A 255 -11.96 -16.43 2.10
CA GLU A 255 -12.45 -16.45 0.72
C GLU A 255 -13.20 -15.16 0.39
N VAL A 256 -13.19 -14.76 -0.88
CA VAL A 256 -14.03 -13.67 -1.40
C VAL A 256 -14.95 -14.25 -2.45
N LEU A 257 -16.24 -14.02 -2.29
CA LEU A 257 -17.29 -14.55 -3.14
C LEU A 257 -18.03 -13.42 -3.82
N GLN A 258 -18.31 -13.58 -5.11
CA GLN A 258 -19.35 -12.79 -5.74
C GLN A 258 -20.72 -13.32 -5.30
N VAL A 259 -21.49 -12.50 -4.59
CA VAL A 259 -22.81 -12.86 -4.04
C VAL A 259 -23.96 -12.35 -4.89
N ASP A 260 -23.72 -11.33 -5.72
CA ASP A 260 -24.72 -10.81 -6.66
C ASP A 260 -24.05 -10.27 -7.94
N LYS A 261 -24.69 -10.53 -9.09
CA LYS A 261 -24.37 -9.91 -10.38
C LYS A 261 -25.28 -8.69 -10.51
N GLY A 262 -24.80 -7.53 -10.07
CA GLY A 262 -25.58 -6.29 -10.11
C GLY A 262 -26.23 -6.09 -11.49
N GLU A 263 -27.49 -5.62 -11.51
CA GLU A 263 -28.24 -5.45 -12.75
C GLU A 263 -27.46 -4.58 -13.76
N LYS A 264 -27.55 -4.97 -15.04
CA LYS A 264 -26.80 -4.51 -16.23
C LYS A 264 -26.83 -3.00 -16.58
N ASN A 265 -26.89 -2.08 -15.62
CA ASN A 265 -27.05 -0.63 -15.89
C ASN A 265 -25.91 0.27 -15.42
N GLY A 266 -24.78 -0.30 -15.00
CA GLY A 266 -23.51 0.43 -14.94
C GLY A 266 -22.43 -0.45 -15.51
N ALA A 267 -22.05 -0.24 -16.77
CA ALA A 267 -20.87 -0.89 -17.34
C ALA A 267 -19.72 -0.65 -16.37
N SER A 268 -19.11 -1.73 -15.88
CA SER A 268 -17.97 -1.64 -15.00
C SER A 268 -16.96 -0.62 -15.56
N GLN A 269 -16.63 0.38 -14.75
CA GLN A 269 -15.88 1.54 -15.21
C GLN A 269 -14.43 1.15 -15.41
N THR A 270 -13.99 1.08 -16.67
CA THR A 270 -12.58 0.95 -17.02
C THR A 270 -11.83 2.18 -16.53
N LEU A 271 -10.69 1.96 -15.89
CA LEU A 271 -9.80 2.99 -15.39
C LEU A 271 -8.65 3.16 -16.39
N SER A 272 -8.59 4.32 -17.04
CA SER A 272 -7.50 4.61 -18.00
C SER A 272 -6.18 4.94 -17.29
N ASN A 273 -6.26 5.36 -16.02
CA ASN A 273 -5.13 5.60 -15.13
C ASN A 273 -5.61 5.50 -13.66
N LEU A 274 -4.66 5.44 -12.72
CA LEU A 274 -4.97 5.32 -11.28
C LEU A 274 -5.74 6.51 -10.69
N ASN A 275 -5.56 7.72 -11.23
CA ASN A 275 -6.18 8.91 -10.65
C ASN A 275 -7.71 8.86 -10.74
N GLU A 276 -8.26 8.06 -11.66
CA GLU A 276 -9.70 7.83 -11.79
C GLU A 276 -10.30 7.01 -10.63
N LEU A 277 -9.47 6.23 -9.90
CA LEU A 277 -9.90 5.50 -8.69
C LEU A 277 -10.02 6.42 -7.46
N MET A 278 -9.19 7.48 -7.42
CA MET A 278 -9.05 8.32 -6.23
C MET A 278 -10.33 9.07 -5.82
N PRO A 279 -11.16 9.62 -6.72
CA PRO A 279 -12.43 10.23 -6.35
C PRO A 279 -13.39 9.27 -5.64
N GLU A 280 -13.47 8.01 -6.09
CA GLU A 280 -14.35 7.00 -5.49
C GLU A 280 -13.85 6.60 -4.10
N LEU A 281 -12.54 6.36 -3.96
CA LEU A 281 -11.92 6.12 -2.65
C LEU A 281 -12.12 7.32 -1.72
N ARG A 282 -11.94 8.56 -2.21
CA ARG A 282 -12.17 9.77 -1.42
C ARG A 282 -13.62 9.88 -0.96
N LYS A 283 -14.58 9.63 -1.84
CA LYS A 283 -16.01 9.68 -1.49
C LYS A 283 -16.36 8.69 -0.37
N LEU A 284 -15.80 7.49 -0.45
CA LEU A 284 -16.07 6.41 0.49
C LEU A 284 -15.35 6.63 1.84
N ILE A 285 -14.10 7.08 1.80
CA ILE A 285 -13.29 7.33 3.00
C ILE A 285 -13.71 8.64 3.70
N PHE A 286 -14.12 9.67 2.97
CA PHE A 286 -14.35 11.03 3.49
C PHE A 286 -15.81 11.51 3.50
N GLN A 287 -16.79 10.66 3.12
CA GLN A 287 -18.24 10.93 3.23
C GLN A 287 -18.70 12.39 2.97
N ASN A 288 -18.34 12.96 1.81
CA ASN A 288 -18.67 14.33 1.37
C ASN A 288 -18.09 15.50 2.20
N GLN A 289 -17.28 15.26 3.23
CA GLN A 289 -16.55 16.30 3.93
C GLN A 289 -15.10 16.20 3.50
N GLY A 290 -14.64 17.09 2.61
CA GLY A 290 -13.32 17.04 1.97
C GLY A 290 -12.09 17.13 2.89
N ASN A 291 -12.24 16.92 4.20
CA ASN A 291 -11.19 16.96 5.21
C ASN A 291 -11.12 15.64 5.99
N LEU A 292 -9.90 15.13 6.17
CA LEU A 292 -9.58 14.09 7.15
C LEU A 292 -9.60 14.69 8.55
N GLU A 293 -10.67 14.46 9.31
CA GLU A 293 -10.68 14.70 10.75
C GLU A 293 -10.08 13.47 11.45
N ILE A 294 -8.76 13.46 11.68
CA ILE A 294 -8.19 12.47 12.61
C ILE A 294 -8.56 12.94 14.04
N PRO A 295 -9.13 12.06 14.88
CA PRO A 295 -9.46 12.42 16.26
C PRO A 295 -8.24 13.01 17.00
N GLY A 296 -8.39 14.23 17.52
CA GLY A 296 -7.31 14.99 18.19
C GLY A 296 -6.49 15.90 17.27
N TRP A 297 -6.92 16.11 16.02
CA TRP A 297 -6.27 16.95 15.03
C TRP A 297 -7.13 18.20 14.75
N SER A 298 -6.64 19.40 15.07
CA SER A 298 -7.41 20.63 14.85
C SER A 298 -7.14 21.29 13.48
N TRP A 299 -6.16 20.83 12.71
CA TRP A 299 -5.74 21.46 11.43
C TRP A 299 -5.56 20.36 10.38
N SER A 300 -6.13 20.58 9.19
CA SER A 300 -6.14 19.63 8.05
C SER A 300 -4.76 19.11 7.67
N LEU A 301 -4.68 17.86 7.19
CA LEU A 301 -3.48 17.29 6.57
C LEU A 301 -2.85 18.28 5.56
N PRO A 302 -1.53 18.51 5.60
CA PRO A 302 -0.83 19.22 4.53
C PRO A 302 -1.13 18.59 3.17
N LEU A 303 -1.41 19.41 2.15
CA LEU A 303 -1.67 18.98 0.77
C LEU A 303 -0.61 17.99 0.25
N SER A 304 0.65 18.17 0.64
CA SER A 304 1.78 17.28 0.31
C SER A 304 1.58 15.81 0.74
N ILE A 305 0.85 15.58 1.83
CA ILE A 305 0.53 14.22 2.29
C ILE A 305 -0.54 13.58 1.40
N ILE A 306 -1.51 14.35 0.93
CA ILE A 306 -2.53 13.88 -0.02
C ILE A 306 -1.92 13.67 -1.42
N GLU A 307 -0.95 14.50 -1.81
CA GLU A 307 -0.20 14.37 -3.06
C GLU A 307 0.64 13.09 -3.11
N SER A 308 1.10 12.55 -1.98
CA SER A 308 1.79 11.23 -1.95
C SER A 308 0.96 10.10 -2.56
N LEU A 309 -0.37 10.15 -2.45
CA LEU A 309 -1.29 9.19 -3.09
C LEU A 309 -1.42 9.38 -4.61
N THR A 310 -1.02 10.54 -5.14
CA THR A 310 -1.07 10.85 -6.59
C THR A 310 0.21 10.43 -7.34
N TYR A 311 1.30 10.10 -6.64
CA TYR A 311 2.61 9.89 -7.25
C TYR A 311 2.99 8.44 -7.52
N GLN A 312 2.02 7.56 -7.80
CA GLN A 312 2.30 6.18 -8.21
C GLN A 312 3.22 5.42 -7.22
N SER A 313 3.31 5.87 -5.97
CA SER A 313 4.20 5.29 -4.98
C SER A 313 3.54 5.28 -3.61
N ILE A 314 3.79 4.21 -2.87
CA ILE A 314 3.29 4.03 -1.51
C ILE A 314 4.46 3.66 -0.61
N THR A 315 4.47 4.19 0.61
CA THR A 315 5.47 3.81 1.61
C THR A 315 4.86 2.76 2.51
N SER A 316 5.49 1.60 2.62
CA SER A 316 5.09 0.57 3.57
C SER A 316 5.91 0.68 4.85
N VAL A 317 5.28 0.48 6.01
CA VAL A 317 5.94 0.41 7.32
C VAL A 317 5.88 -1.00 7.90
N CYS A 318 7.00 -1.48 8.42
CA CYS A 318 7.18 -2.85 8.92
C CYS A 318 7.98 -2.87 10.23
N LEU A 319 7.66 -3.81 11.13
CA LEU A 319 8.47 -4.08 12.32
C LEU A 319 9.38 -5.28 12.04
N LYS A 320 10.63 -5.00 11.71
CA LYS A 320 11.66 -6.02 11.51
C LYS A 320 12.21 -6.49 12.85
N GLN A 321 11.99 -7.76 13.17
CA GLN A 321 12.49 -8.34 14.42
C GLN A 321 12.81 -9.83 14.31
N PHE A 322 13.78 -10.27 15.10
CA PHE A 322 14.15 -11.68 15.24
C PHE A 322 14.25 -12.04 16.71
N ARG A 323 13.71 -13.20 17.09
CA ARG A 323 13.82 -13.70 18.47
C ARG A 323 15.27 -13.96 18.81
N ASP A 324 15.64 -13.63 20.04
CA ASP A 324 16.94 -13.99 20.57
C ASP A 324 17.03 -15.49 20.86
N VAL A 325 18.23 -16.05 20.66
CA VAL A 325 18.47 -17.49 20.87
C VAL A 325 18.72 -17.84 22.34
N GLU A 326 19.22 -16.89 23.14
CA GLU A 326 19.50 -17.08 24.57
C GLU A 326 18.23 -16.84 25.41
N ASP A 327 17.38 -15.88 25.00
CA ASP A 327 16.10 -15.59 25.63
C ASP A 327 14.99 -15.41 24.58
N SER A 328 14.18 -16.47 24.41
CA SER A 328 13.07 -16.49 23.44
C SER A 328 11.98 -15.43 23.66
N SER A 329 11.95 -14.77 24.83
CA SER A 329 11.04 -13.66 25.12
C SER A 329 11.53 -12.31 24.59
N ARG A 330 12.79 -12.22 24.14
CA ARG A 330 13.43 -11.01 23.64
C ARG A 330 13.70 -11.09 22.15
N ALA A 331 13.99 -9.93 21.56
CA ALA A 331 14.46 -9.82 20.18
C ALA A 331 15.96 -9.49 20.17
N CYS A 332 16.75 -10.22 19.38
CA CYS A 332 18.17 -9.92 19.14
C CYS A 332 18.38 -8.79 18.10
N TYR A 333 17.29 -8.42 17.42
CA TYR A 333 17.21 -7.27 16.55
C TYR A 333 15.75 -6.80 16.54
N GLN A 334 15.51 -5.50 16.66
CA GLN A 334 14.20 -4.90 16.47
C GLN A 334 14.33 -3.50 15.86
N ALA A 335 13.63 -3.26 14.76
CA ALA A 335 13.64 -1.99 14.06
C ALA A 335 12.32 -1.73 13.32
N ILE A 336 11.93 -0.46 13.23
CA ILE A 336 10.86 -0.01 12.34
C ILE A 336 11.50 0.39 11.01
N ILE A 337 11.06 -0.26 9.95
CA ILE A 337 11.56 -0.07 8.59
C ILE A 337 10.47 0.54 7.73
N GLU A 338 10.81 1.55 6.94
CA GLU A 338 9.95 2.05 5.87
C GLU A 338 10.54 1.72 4.51
N VAL A 339 9.67 1.29 3.60
CA VAL A 339 10.04 0.78 2.27
C VAL A 339 9.18 1.45 1.21
N LEU A 340 9.82 2.05 0.21
CA LEU A 340 9.12 2.69 -0.90
C LEU A 340 8.77 1.64 -1.96
N MET A 341 7.48 1.58 -2.31
CA MET A 341 6.99 0.83 -3.46
C MET A 341 6.64 1.83 -4.56
N LYS A 342 7.23 1.70 -5.75
CA LYS A 342 7.03 2.63 -6.86
C LYS A 342 6.48 1.90 -8.07
N MET A 343 5.26 2.24 -8.47
CA MET A 343 4.72 1.81 -9.75
C MET A 343 5.58 2.40 -10.87
N SER A 344 6.04 1.51 -11.74
CA SER A 344 6.91 1.84 -12.86
C SER A 344 6.13 1.93 -14.17
N LYS A 345 5.03 1.17 -14.29
CA LYS A 345 4.18 1.18 -15.49
C LYS A 345 2.75 0.75 -15.16
N TYR A 346 1.76 1.53 -15.58
CA TYR A 346 0.35 1.15 -15.51
C TYR A 346 -0.09 0.47 -16.80
N HIS A 347 -0.83 -0.63 -16.70
CA HIS A 347 -1.35 -1.37 -17.85
C HIS A 347 -2.87 -1.30 -17.97
N GLY A 348 -3.60 -1.22 -16.85
CA GLY A 348 -5.06 -1.10 -16.88
C GLY A 348 -5.72 -1.25 -15.51
N GLY A 349 -7.03 -1.05 -15.48
CA GLY A 349 -7.81 -1.17 -14.24
C GLY A 349 -9.30 -1.07 -14.48
N LYS A 350 -10.09 -1.45 -13.47
CA LYS A 350 -11.54 -1.57 -13.57
C LYS A 350 -12.19 -1.47 -12.20
N ILE A 351 -13.24 -0.66 -12.05
CA ILE A 351 -14.08 -0.67 -10.84
C ILE A 351 -15.10 -1.80 -10.99
N LEU A 352 -15.01 -2.79 -10.11
CA LEU A 352 -15.88 -3.97 -10.10
C LEU A 352 -17.16 -3.71 -9.29
N SER A 353 -17.05 -2.91 -8.23
CA SER A 353 -18.15 -2.54 -7.33
C SER A 353 -17.88 -1.18 -6.71
N SER A 354 -18.87 -0.29 -6.69
CA SER A 354 -18.88 0.93 -5.86
C SER A 354 -20.32 1.28 -5.48
N GLY A 355 -20.61 1.32 -4.16
CA GLY A 355 -21.97 1.54 -3.69
C GLY A 355 -22.94 0.50 -4.26
N ASP A 356 -24.01 0.95 -4.94
CA ASP A 356 -25.02 0.08 -5.57
C ASP A 356 -24.71 -0.34 -7.01
N VAL A 357 -23.56 0.06 -7.54
CA VAL A 357 -23.17 -0.22 -8.93
C VAL A 357 -22.15 -1.35 -8.97
N GLY A 358 -22.37 -2.32 -9.87
CA GLY A 358 -21.44 -3.42 -10.14
C GLY A 358 -21.74 -4.71 -9.36
N ASN A 359 -20.77 -5.62 -9.38
CA ASN A 359 -20.87 -6.93 -8.73
C ASN A 359 -20.81 -6.77 -7.21
N LYS A 360 -21.62 -7.51 -6.46
CA LYS A 360 -21.53 -7.50 -4.99
C LYS A 360 -20.62 -8.62 -4.52
N PHE A 361 -19.74 -8.28 -3.59
CA PHE A 361 -18.78 -9.22 -3.00
C PHE A 361 -18.96 -9.34 -1.50
N GLU A 362 -18.70 -10.54 -0.98
CA GLU A 362 -18.62 -10.83 0.44
C GLU A 362 -17.29 -11.52 0.72
N VAL A 363 -16.60 -11.10 1.80
CA VAL A 363 -15.44 -11.79 2.32
C VAL A 363 -15.88 -12.70 3.45
N LYS A 364 -15.49 -13.96 3.43
CA LYS A 364 -15.65 -14.87 4.56
C LYS A 364 -14.30 -15.14 5.19
N ILE A 365 -14.20 -14.91 6.49
CA ILE A 365 -13.00 -15.17 7.28
C ILE A 365 -13.29 -16.31 8.25
N TYR A 366 -12.43 -17.30 8.26
CA TYR A 366 -12.53 -18.48 9.12
C TYR A 366 -11.71 -18.21 10.37
N ASN A 367 -12.37 -17.97 11.51
CA ASN A 367 -11.69 -17.59 12.74
C ASN A 367 -10.76 -18.69 13.23
N ALA A 368 -9.57 -18.27 13.65
CA ALA A 368 -8.58 -19.10 14.31
C ALA A 368 -7.73 -18.26 15.26
N ASP A 369 -7.32 -18.84 16.39
CA ASP A 369 -6.48 -18.17 17.38
C ASP A 369 -5.13 -17.73 16.80
N SER A 370 -4.59 -18.47 15.82
CA SER A 370 -3.35 -18.07 15.14
C SER A 370 -3.51 -16.91 14.16
N HIS A 371 -4.74 -16.59 13.75
CA HIS A 371 -5.04 -15.50 12.82
C HIS A 371 -6.29 -14.73 13.29
N PRO A 372 -6.18 -13.93 14.36
CA PRO A 372 -7.29 -13.17 14.92
C PRO A 372 -7.66 -11.94 14.05
N ILE A 373 -7.74 -12.12 12.73
CA ILE A 373 -7.90 -11.06 11.71
C ILE A 373 -9.11 -10.18 12.01
N VAL A 374 -10.28 -10.80 12.26
CA VAL A 374 -11.52 -10.06 12.52
C VAL A 374 -11.39 -9.21 13.79
N GLU A 375 -10.79 -9.76 14.85
CA GLU A 375 -10.66 -9.09 16.14
C GLU A 375 -9.62 -7.96 16.10
N GLU A 376 -8.43 -8.22 15.54
CA GLU A 376 -7.33 -7.26 15.50
C GLU A 376 -7.59 -6.10 14.54
N LEU A 377 -8.28 -6.35 13.43
CA LEU A 377 -8.66 -5.29 12.47
C LEU A 377 -10.01 -4.64 12.82
N GLY A 378 -10.77 -5.26 13.72
CA GLY A 378 -12.11 -4.80 14.10
C GLY A 378 -13.13 -4.85 12.95
N LEU A 379 -13.03 -5.86 12.09
CA LEU A 379 -13.88 -5.99 10.91
C LEU A 379 -15.35 -6.17 11.29
N GLN A 380 -16.22 -5.42 10.61
CA GLN A 380 -17.66 -5.47 10.84
C GLN A 380 -18.30 -6.56 9.97
N GLY A 381 -18.85 -7.60 10.57
CA GLY A 381 -19.44 -8.73 9.84
C GLY A 381 -20.47 -9.53 10.62
N ILE A 382 -21.15 -10.45 9.93
CA ILE A 382 -22.12 -11.37 10.52
C ILE A 382 -21.39 -12.64 10.95
N HIS A 383 -21.48 -12.95 12.25
CA HIS A 383 -20.85 -14.13 12.83
C HIS A 383 -21.76 -15.35 12.70
N SER A 384 -21.24 -16.42 12.12
CA SER A 384 -21.90 -17.72 12.10
C SER A 384 -21.63 -18.51 13.40
N GLN A 385 -22.47 -19.50 13.67
CA GLN A 385 -22.25 -20.45 14.77
C GLN A 385 -21.03 -21.37 14.53
N THR A 386 -20.54 -21.44 13.29
CA THR A 386 -19.40 -22.30 12.90
C THR A 386 -18.04 -21.58 12.97
N GLY A 387 -18.01 -20.33 13.48
CA GLY A 387 -16.78 -19.54 13.58
C GLY A 387 -16.35 -18.89 12.26
N ILE A 388 -17.29 -18.69 11.34
CA ILE A 388 -17.06 -17.97 10.09
C ILE A 388 -17.65 -16.56 10.24
N VAL A 389 -16.94 -15.55 9.78
CA VAL A 389 -17.41 -14.16 9.76
C VAL A 389 -17.57 -13.71 8.32
N SER A 390 -18.80 -13.38 7.93
CA SER A 390 -19.13 -12.79 6.63
C SER A 390 -19.04 -11.26 6.72
N VAL A 391 -18.07 -10.68 6.02
CA VAL A 391 -17.77 -9.24 6.00
C VAL A 391 -18.18 -8.66 4.64
N PRO A 392 -19.08 -7.67 4.60
CA PRO A 392 -19.51 -7.05 3.35
C PRO A 392 -18.39 -6.18 2.74
N VAL A 393 -18.25 -6.24 1.41
CA VAL A 393 -17.32 -5.39 0.67
C VAL A 393 -18.00 -4.07 0.29
N LYS A 394 -17.35 -2.94 0.59
CA LYS A 394 -17.86 -1.59 0.29
C LYS A 394 -17.51 -1.14 -1.13
N MET A 395 -16.36 -1.56 -1.62
CA MET A 395 -15.85 -1.27 -2.95
C MET A 395 -14.94 -2.40 -3.41
N ALA A 396 -15.00 -2.73 -4.69
CA ALA A 396 -14.11 -3.70 -5.32
C ALA A 396 -13.53 -3.14 -6.62
N TYR A 397 -12.26 -3.39 -6.87
CA TYR A 397 -11.58 -2.96 -8.08
C TYR A 397 -10.53 -3.98 -8.53
N TRP A 398 -10.10 -3.85 -9.78
CA TRP A 398 -8.99 -4.58 -10.35
C TRP A 398 -7.98 -3.59 -10.95
N LEU A 399 -6.69 -3.85 -10.81
CA LEU A 399 -5.59 -3.06 -11.38
C LEU A 399 -4.53 -3.99 -11.97
N ASN A 400 -3.85 -3.54 -13.02
CA ASN A 400 -2.70 -4.20 -13.60
C ASN A 400 -1.56 -3.21 -13.86
N PHE A 401 -0.37 -3.51 -13.33
CA PHE A 401 0.79 -2.62 -13.38
C PHE A 401 2.12 -3.33 -13.09
N ASP A 402 3.23 -2.68 -13.37
CA ASP A 402 4.57 -3.03 -12.92
C ASP A 402 4.97 -2.11 -11.77
N PHE A 403 5.75 -2.62 -10.81
CA PHE A 403 6.28 -1.81 -9.72
C PHE A 403 7.64 -2.31 -9.23
N THR A 404 8.30 -1.48 -8.42
CA THR A 404 9.54 -1.82 -7.73
C THR A 404 9.35 -1.71 -6.23
N ILE A 405 10.05 -2.57 -5.49
CA ILE A 405 10.28 -2.39 -4.06
C ILE A 405 11.73 -1.96 -3.90
N GLU A 406 11.92 -0.73 -3.43
CA GLU A 406 13.23 -0.13 -3.23
C GLU A 406 13.87 -0.57 -1.90
N ASN A 407 15.10 -0.13 -1.67
CA ASN A 407 15.78 -0.38 -0.40
C ASN A 407 15.01 0.24 0.77
N GLY A 408 14.94 -0.50 1.89
CA GLY A 408 14.32 -0.01 3.11
C GLY A 408 15.19 0.99 3.87
N THR A 409 14.54 1.86 4.64
CA THR A 409 15.16 2.83 5.54
C THR A 409 14.78 2.49 6.97
N VAL A 410 15.77 2.44 7.87
CA VAL A 410 15.55 2.26 9.31
C VAL A 410 15.05 3.59 9.88
N ILE A 411 13.82 3.61 10.38
CA ILE A 411 13.21 4.80 10.99
C ILE A 411 13.48 4.85 12.49
N TRP A 412 13.45 3.69 13.13
CA TRP A 412 13.78 3.51 14.54
C TRP A 412 14.40 2.13 14.74
N LYS A 413 15.29 1.99 15.72
CA LYS A 413 15.92 0.72 16.08
C LYS A 413 16.16 0.65 17.58
N SER A 414 15.87 -0.49 18.18
CA SER A 414 16.20 -0.76 19.59
C SER A 414 17.72 -0.69 19.79
N GLN A 415 18.15 -0.18 20.95
CA GLN A 415 19.56 -0.06 21.30
C GLN A 415 20.27 -1.42 21.41
#